data_AF-A0A5K1U324-F1
#
_entry.id   AF-A0A5K1U324-F1
#
_cell.length_a   1.000
_cell.length_b   1.000
_cell.length_c   1.000
_cell.angle_alpha   90.00
_cell.angle_beta   90.00
_cell.angle_gamma   90.00
#
_symmetry.space_group_name_H-M   'P 1'
#
loop_
_entity.id
_entity.type
_entity.pdbx_description
1 polymer ?
#
loop_
_entity_poly.entity_id
_entity_poly.type
_entity_poly.pdbx_seq_one_letter_code
_entity_poly.pdbx_strand_id
1 'polypeptide(L)'
;MPTISCDSKYLFKLIGKEFTEKEFDEVCFQYGIELDDVVEEEGKTIYKIEVGANRYDLLCVEGIAICLKTFLKMREFPKYTVKSV
;
A
#
# COMPACT_ATOMS: atom_id res chain seq x y z
N MET A 1 13.32 -6.80 5.06
CA MET A 1 11.96 -7.31 5.39
C MET A 1 11.33 -7.75 4.05
N PRO A 2 10.13 -8.34 3.92
CA PRO A 2 9.56 -8.49 2.57
C PRO A 2 9.36 -7.12 1.93
N THR A 3 9.92 -6.95 0.72
CA THR A 3 9.82 -5.72 -0.07
C THR A 3 8.85 -5.93 -1.22
N ILE A 4 7.85 -5.05 -1.33
CA ILE A 4 6.82 -5.10 -2.35
C ILE A 4 7.04 -3.93 -3.31
N SER A 5 7.32 -4.24 -4.57
CA SER A 5 7.40 -3.23 -5.63
C SER A 5 6.02 -3.02 -6.25
N CYS A 6 5.58 -1.77 -6.37
CA CYS A 6 4.31 -1.44 -7.00
C CYS A 6 4.36 -0.11 -7.76
N ASP A 7 3.52 0.02 -8.79
CA ASP A 7 3.30 1.28 -9.49
C ASP A 7 2.54 2.25 -8.57
N SER A 8 3.18 3.37 -8.24
CA SER A 8 2.62 4.43 -7.37
C SER A 8 1.26 4.93 -7.85
N LYS A 9 1.09 5.14 -9.17
CA LYS A 9 -0.17 5.62 -9.74
C LYS A 9 -1.29 4.60 -9.56
N TYR A 10 -0.97 3.32 -9.73
CA TYR A 10 -1.93 2.25 -9.51
C TYR A 10 -2.34 2.14 -8.04
N LEU A 11 -1.37 2.22 -7.11
CA LEU A 11 -1.64 2.23 -5.68
C LEU A 11 -2.55 3.40 -5.28
N PHE A 12 -2.23 4.62 -5.72
CA PHE A 12 -3.02 5.82 -5.43
C PHE A 12 -4.43 5.75 -6.02
N LYS A 13 -4.58 5.17 -7.21
CA LYS A 13 -5.89 4.89 -7.80
C LYS A 13 -6.73 3.94 -6.92
N LEU A 14 -6.13 2.89 -6.35
CA LEU A 14 -6.84 1.96 -5.46
C LEU A 14 -7.24 2.61 -4.14
N ILE A 15 -6.34 3.41 -3.55
CA ILE A 15 -6.63 4.19 -2.33
C ILE A 15 -7.72 5.23 -2.62
N GLY A 16 -7.73 5.83 -3.81
CA GLY A 16 -8.66 6.87 -4.22
C GLY A 16 -8.23 8.26 -3.74
N LYS A 17 -6.94 8.44 -3.49
CA LYS A 17 -6.29 9.71 -3.15
C LYS A 17 -4.90 9.71 -3.77
N GLU A 18 -4.51 10.83 -4.36
CA GLU A 18 -3.14 11.06 -4.81
C GLU A 18 -2.32 11.64 -3.66
N PHE A 19 -1.07 11.21 -3.57
CA PHE A 19 -0.12 11.69 -2.58
C PHE A 19 1.14 12.16 -3.29
N THR A 20 1.80 13.16 -2.74
CA THR A 20 3.21 13.39 -3.03
C THR A 20 4.07 12.31 -2.36
N GLU A 21 5.30 12.12 -2.82
CA GLU A 21 6.23 11.15 -2.24
C GLU A 21 6.42 11.37 -0.72
N LYS A 22 6.59 12.63 -0.29
CA LYS A 22 6.75 12.98 1.13
C LYS A 22 5.50 12.67 1.95
N GLU A 23 4.32 13.02 1.44
CA GLU A 23 3.06 12.69 2.13
C GLU A 23 2.86 11.18 2.23
N PHE A 24 3.23 10.44 1.18
CA PHE A 24 3.12 8.99 1.19
C PHE A 24 4.10 8.35 2.18
N ASP A 25 5.34 8.83 2.24
CA ASP A 25 6.33 8.42 3.21
C ASP A 25 5.86 8.65 4.66
N GLU A 26 5.31 9.83 4.95
CA GLU A 26 4.70 10.12 6.27
C GLU A 26 3.54 9.17 6.61
N VAL A 27 2.69 8.83 5.63
CA VAL A 27 1.59 7.88 5.81
C VAL A 27 2.13 6.47 6.09
N CYS A 28 3.14 6.03 5.34
CA CYS A 28 3.84 4.76 5.56
C CYS A 28 4.41 4.69 6.99
N PHE A 29 5.14 5.73 7.40
CA PHE A 29 5.72 5.82 8.73
C PHE A 29 4.68 5.76 9.84
N GLN A 30 3.57 6.51 9.71
CA GLN A 30 2.47 6.49 10.69
C GLN A 30 1.77 5.12 10.76
N TYR A 31 1.73 4.40 9.63
CA TYR A 31 1.15 3.07 9.57
C TYR A 31 2.09 1.97 10.11
N GLY A 32 3.41 2.23 10.12
CA GLY A 32 4.44 1.28 10.53
C GLY A 32 4.98 0.42 9.38
N ILE A 33 4.97 0.95 8.16
CA ILE A 33 5.65 0.40 6.98
C ILE A 33 6.66 1.43 6.47
N GLU A 34 7.61 1.02 5.63
CA GLU A 34 8.69 1.90 5.17
C GLU A 34 8.68 2.01 3.65
N LEU A 35 8.80 3.24 3.14
CA LEU A 35 9.08 3.48 1.73
C LEU A 35 10.60 3.43 1.54
N ASP A 36 11.10 2.28 1.09
CA ASP A 36 12.53 1.98 1.02
C ASP A 36 13.21 2.67 -0.17
N ASP A 37 12.59 2.61 -1.35
CA ASP A 37 13.17 3.15 -2.58
C ASP A 37 12.09 3.58 -3.58
N VAL A 38 12.44 4.56 -4.41
CA VAL A 38 11.61 5.10 -5.48
C VAL A 38 12.40 5.07 -6.77
N VAL A 39 11.96 4.24 -7.71
CA VAL A 39 12.64 4.03 -8.99
C VAL A 39 11.75 4.51 -10.14
N GLU A 40 12.32 5.20 -11.11
CA GLU A 40 11.62 5.45 -12.38
C GLU A 40 11.98 4.38 -13.41
N GLU A 41 10.98 3.60 -13.83
CA GLU A 41 11.11 2.58 -14.88
C GLU A 41 10.09 2.84 -16.00
N GLU A 42 10.55 2.95 -17.24
CA GLU A 42 9.69 3.11 -18.44
C GLU A 42 8.65 4.25 -18.32
N GLY A 43 9.01 5.35 -17.63
CA GLY A 43 8.11 6.49 -17.39
C GLY A 43 7.06 6.28 -16.29
N LYS A 44 7.25 5.25 -15.45
CA LYS A 44 6.43 4.97 -14.26
C LYS A 44 7.28 5.07 -13.01
N THR A 45 6.70 5.64 -11.96
CA THR A 45 7.31 5.71 -10.64
C THR A 45 6.92 4.46 -9.86
N ILE A 46 7.91 3.60 -9.60
CA ILE A 46 7.79 2.35 -8.85
C ILE A 46 8.23 2.60 -7.42
N TYR A 47 7.36 2.27 -6.47
CA TYR A 47 7.65 2.32 -5.04
C TYR A 47 8.01 0.94 -4.52
N LYS A 48 9.10 0.85 -3.77
CA LYS A 48 9.48 -0.33 -2.99
C LYS A 48 9.11 -0.09 -1.55
N ILE A 49 8.16 -0.89 -1.06
CA ILE A 49 7.62 -0.75 0.30
C ILE A 49 8.07 -1.96 1.11
N GLU A 50 8.78 -1.72 2.21
CA GLU A 50 9.09 -2.75 3.20
C GLU A 50 7.95 -2.90 4.20
N VAL A 51 7.54 -4.14 4.43
CA VAL A 51 6.45 -4.48 5.36
C VAL A 51 6.92 -5.51 6.38
N GLY A 52 6.32 -5.52 7.57
CA GLY A 52 6.66 -6.50 8.59
C GLY A 52 6.46 -7.94 8.11
N ALA A 53 7.40 -8.84 8.39
CA ALA A 53 7.39 -10.23 7.93
C ALA A 53 6.14 -11.04 8.35
N ASN A 54 5.47 -10.58 9.41
CA ASN A 54 4.30 -11.24 9.99
C ASN A 54 2.96 -10.70 9.40
N ARG A 55 3.02 -9.72 8.48
CA ARG A 55 1.86 -9.05 7.87
C ARG A 55 1.60 -9.56 6.46
N TYR A 56 1.09 -10.79 6.37
CA TYR A 56 0.80 -11.46 5.09
C TYR A 56 -0.26 -10.73 4.25
N ASP A 57 -1.12 -9.96 4.89
CA ASP A 57 -2.13 -9.12 4.25
C ASP A 57 -1.55 -7.92 3.48
N LEU A 58 -0.25 -7.62 3.64
CA LEU A 58 0.45 -6.55 2.95
C LEU A 58 1.37 -7.03 1.82
N LEU A 59 1.33 -8.32 1.46
CA LEU A 59 2.19 -8.89 0.42
C LEU A 59 1.74 -8.59 -1.02
N CYS A 60 0.64 -7.85 -1.19
CA CYS A 60 0.18 -7.38 -2.49
C CYS A 60 -0.32 -5.92 -2.42
N VAL A 61 -0.33 -5.26 -3.56
CA VAL A 61 -0.74 -3.85 -3.69
C VAL A 61 -2.19 -3.63 -3.28
N GLU A 62 -3.09 -4.59 -3.54
CA GLU A 62 -4.49 -4.52 -3.14
C GLU A 62 -4.64 -4.56 -1.62
N GLY A 63 -3.88 -5.42 -0.96
CA GLY A 63 -3.86 -5.56 0.49
C GLY A 63 -3.36 -4.28 1.18
N ILE A 64 -2.24 -3.74 0.69
CA ILE A 64 -1.71 -2.44 1.12
C ILE A 64 -2.75 -1.34 0.93
N ALA A 65 -3.37 -1.25 -0.25
CA ALA A 65 -4.37 -0.22 -0.55
C ALA A 65 -5.59 -0.30 0.38
N ILE A 66 -6.13 -1.50 0.64
CA ILE A 66 -7.27 -1.69 1.56
C ILE A 66 -6.89 -1.26 2.98
N CYS A 67 -5.71 -1.66 3.44
CA CYS A 67 -5.21 -1.36 4.77
C CYS A 67 -4.98 0.15 4.98
N LEU A 68 -4.27 0.80 4.06
CA LEU A 68 -4.02 2.24 4.12
C LEU A 68 -5.32 3.05 4.00
N LYS A 69 -6.24 2.64 3.12
CA LYS A 69 -7.55 3.31 2.97
C LYS A 69 -8.40 3.21 4.24
N THR A 70 -8.32 2.08 4.94
CA THR A 70 -9.00 1.89 6.23
C THR A 70 -8.33 2.73 7.32
N PHE A 71 -7.00 2.74 7.37
CA PHE A 71 -6.21 3.55 8.30
C PHE A 71 -6.52 5.06 8.18
N LEU A 72 -6.62 5.55 6.94
CA LEU A 72 -6.99 6.93 6.62
C LEU A 72 -8.48 7.25 6.83
N LYS A 73 -9.28 6.30 7.37
CA LYS A 73 -10.73 6.42 7.59
C LYS A 73 -11.52 6.77 6.33
N MET A 74 -11.00 6.44 5.14
CA MET A 74 -11.68 6.65 3.87
C MET A 74 -12.68 5.53 3.54
N ARG A 75 -12.59 4.41 4.27
CA ARG A 75 -13.43 3.21 4.08
C ARG A 75 -13.48 2.41 5.38
N GLU A 76 -14.60 1.71 5.62
CA GLU A 76 -14.67 0.65 6.63
C GLU A 76 -14.01 -0.64 6.16
N PHE A 77 -13.32 -1.34 7.07
CA PHE A 77 -12.65 -2.60 6.75
C PHE A 77 -13.64 -3.61 6.14
N PRO A 78 -13.31 -4.26 5.00
CA PRO A 78 -14.22 -5.17 4.33
C PRO A 78 -14.55 -6.41 5.18
N LYS A 79 -15.79 -6.89 5.06
CA LYS A 79 -16.24 -8.14 5.67
C LYS A 79 -16.09 -9.28 4.68
N TYR A 80 -15.22 -10.22 4.98
CA TYR A 80 -15.03 -11.43 4.17
C TYR A 80 -15.88 -12.57 4.73
N THR A 81 -16.59 -13.29 3.86
CA THR A 81 -17.37 -14.48 4.21
C THR A 81 -16.96 -15.65 3.33
N VAL A 82 -16.80 -16.83 3.91
CA VAL A 82 -16.54 -18.05 3.15
C VAL A 82 -17.87 -18.56 2.60
N LYS A 83 -17.93 -18.78 1.28
CA LYS A 83 -19.05 -19.47 0.65
C LYS A 83 -18.73 -20.96 0.66
N SER A 84 -19.57 -21.78 1.29
CA SER A 84 -19.51 -23.23 1.13
C SER A 84 -19.81 -23.55 -0.33
N VAL A 85 -18.84 -24.17 -1.01
CA VAL A 85 -18.98 -24.70 -2.37
C VAL A 85 -19.80 -25.97 -2.33
#